data_AF-A0A7L1KGP6-F1
#
_entry.id   AF-A0A7L1KGP6-F1
#
_cell.length_a   1.000
_cell.length_b   1.000
_cell.length_c   1.000
_cell.angle_alpha   90.00
_cell.angle_beta   90.00
_cell.angle_gamma   90.00
#
_symmetry.space_group_name_H-M   'P 1'
#
loop_
_entity.id
_entity.type
_entity.pdbx_description
1 polymer ?
#
loop_
_entity_poly.entity_id
_entity_poly.type
_entity_poly.pdbx_seq_one_letter_code
_entity_poly.pdbx_strand_id
1 'polypeptide(L)'
;LPQGPPGEVIQPLPIQLPKKSKRSIDASKLVEEEEGEDEERAAADQASRDYADGMEEIFGSLNSLKQEIEGLRRPMGTRDNPARTCQDLQLSHPGLPDGEYWIDPNQGCARDSFKVYCNFTAGGETCVFPSKDVQEVKMSAWEKEVPQRWFSQFQGGSRFSYTDSESQPLGVVQLTFLRLLSVSARQNFTYHCHRSVAWHSAASGDHRRALRFLAANEEELSYDTSPYIKAAIDGCAARKGSSQTVLEVRTPRLEQLPLLDLRVMDFGESGQRFGFEVGPVCFL
;
A
#
# COMPACT_ATOMS: atom_id res chain seq x y z
N LEU A 1 -13.24 -25.32 28.41
CA LEU A 1 -11.83 -25.36 28.85
C LEU A 1 -11.81 -24.92 30.31
N PRO A 2 -11.20 -25.67 31.25
CA PRO A 2 -11.12 -25.23 32.63
C PRO A 2 -10.14 -24.07 32.78
N GLN A 3 -10.46 -23.11 33.66
CA GLN A 3 -9.58 -22.01 34.05
C GLN A 3 -8.36 -22.56 34.79
N GLY A 4 -7.15 -22.12 34.40
CA GLY A 4 -5.91 -22.48 35.07
C GLY A 4 -5.78 -21.81 36.45
N PRO A 5 -4.96 -22.39 37.35
CA PRO A 5 -4.82 -21.90 38.72
C PRO A 5 -4.13 -20.51 38.78
N PRO A 6 -4.45 -19.70 39.81
CA PRO A 6 -3.83 -18.38 39.98
C PRO A 6 -2.34 -18.48 40.33
N GLY A 7 -1.54 -17.57 39.78
CA GLY A 7 -0.10 -17.49 39.99
C GLY A 7 0.30 -17.04 41.40
N GLU A 8 1.41 -17.58 41.89
CA GLU A 8 1.92 -17.40 43.25
C GLU A 8 2.62 -16.03 43.41
N VAL A 9 2.35 -15.36 44.53
CA VAL A 9 2.91 -14.02 44.83
C VAL A 9 4.30 -14.18 45.44
N ILE A 10 5.33 -13.70 44.74
CA ILE A 10 6.71 -13.70 45.23
C ILE A 10 6.88 -12.54 46.23
N GLN A 11 7.24 -12.84 47.48
CA GLN A 11 7.66 -11.84 48.45
C GLN A 11 9.14 -11.48 48.26
N PRO A 12 9.52 -10.19 48.30
CA PRO A 12 10.93 -9.80 48.25
C PRO A 12 11.64 -10.14 49.57
N LEU A 13 12.85 -10.69 49.46
CA LEU A 13 13.74 -11.02 50.58
C LEU A 13 14.26 -9.74 51.29
N PRO A 14 14.54 -9.79 52.61
CA PRO A 14 14.96 -8.61 53.37
C PRO A 14 16.39 -8.19 53.01
N ILE A 15 16.58 -6.90 52.75
CA ILE A 15 17.89 -6.28 52.57
C ILE A 15 18.61 -6.23 53.92
N GLN A 16 19.72 -6.96 54.05
CA GLN A 16 20.61 -6.86 55.22
C GLN A 16 21.67 -5.78 54.99
N LEU A 17 21.55 -4.66 55.71
CA LEU A 17 22.57 -3.62 55.79
C LEU A 17 23.72 -4.08 56.73
N PRO A 18 25.00 -3.96 56.32
CA PRO A 18 26.11 -4.34 57.18
C PRO A 18 26.29 -3.33 58.33
N LYS A 19 26.63 -3.85 59.52
CA LYS A 19 26.86 -3.08 60.75
C LYS A 19 28.14 -2.23 60.62
N LYS A 20 28.02 -0.93 60.88
CA LYS A 20 29.16 -0.01 61.06
C LYS A 20 30.03 -0.48 62.23
N SER A 21 31.27 -0.87 61.94
CA SER A 21 32.31 -1.10 62.96
C SER A 21 32.90 0.25 63.39
N LYS A 22 32.78 0.56 64.68
CA LYS A 22 33.52 1.67 65.31
C LYS A 22 34.99 1.25 65.43
N ARG A 23 35.91 2.01 64.82
CA ARG A 23 37.32 2.02 65.22
C ARG A 23 37.68 3.40 65.79
N SER A 24 38.35 3.37 66.93
CA SER A 24 38.87 4.51 67.66
C SER A 24 39.93 5.25 66.84
N ILE A 25 39.88 6.56 66.92
CA ILE A 25 40.84 7.49 66.32
C ILE A 25 42.07 7.50 67.25
N ASP A 26 43.25 7.17 66.72
CA ASP A 26 44.52 7.45 67.39
C ASP A 26 45.20 8.61 66.66
N ALA A 27 45.40 9.70 67.40
CA ALA A 27 45.80 11.00 66.91
C ALA A 27 47.32 11.13 66.99
N SER A 28 48.03 10.57 66.01
CA SER A 28 49.45 10.91 65.78
C SER A 28 49.94 10.34 64.46
N LYS A 29 49.77 11.12 63.39
CA LYS A 29 50.75 11.33 62.32
C LYS A 29 50.19 12.36 61.33
N LEU A 30 50.36 13.63 61.73
CA LEU A 30 50.57 14.71 60.77
C LEU A 30 51.85 14.35 60.01
N VAL A 31 51.75 14.08 58.72
CA VAL A 31 52.44 14.68 57.56
C VAL A 31 52.39 13.64 56.43
N GLU A 32 51.53 13.89 55.44
CA GLU A 32 51.52 13.42 54.03
C GLU A 32 50.08 13.58 53.48
N GLU A 33 49.51 14.77 53.68
CA GLU A 33 48.26 15.23 53.06
C GLU A 33 48.67 16.20 51.94
N GLU A 34 48.89 15.72 50.72
CA GLU A 34 48.76 16.50 49.46
C GLU A 34 48.68 15.58 48.22
N GLU A 35 49.04 14.29 48.28
CA GLU A 35 48.96 13.38 47.11
C GLU A 35 47.69 12.50 47.03
N GLY A 36 47.00 12.25 48.15
CA GLY A 36 45.81 11.36 48.19
C GLY A 36 44.47 12.05 47.91
N GLU A 37 44.37 13.37 48.11
CA GLU A 37 43.12 14.13 47.87
C GLU A 37 42.87 14.32 46.37
N ASP A 38 43.94 14.48 45.56
CA ASP A 38 43.83 14.60 44.11
C ASP A 38 43.45 13.27 43.45
N GLU A 39 43.92 12.13 43.96
CA GLU A 39 43.52 10.80 43.47
C GLU A 39 42.06 10.46 43.84
N GLU A 40 41.61 10.78 45.05
CA GLU A 40 40.23 10.54 45.49
C GLU A 40 39.24 11.48 44.78
N ARG A 41 39.65 12.71 44.49
CA ARG A 41 38.89 13.69 43.70
C ARG A 41 38.86 13.33 42.21
N ALA A 42 39.96 12.82 41.66
CA ALA A 42 39.99 12.27 40.30
C ALA A 42 39.14 11.00 40.17
N ALA A 43 39.13 10.12 41.17
CA ALA A 43 38.27 8.95 41.22
C ALA A 43 36.77 9.31 41.35
N ALA A 44 36.45 10.34 42.13
CA ALA A 44 35.09 10.87 42.24
C ALA A 44 34.62 11.55 40.93
N ASP A 45 35.49 12.31 40.27
CA ASP A 45 35.22 12.91 38.96
C ASP A 45 35.04 11.83 37.88
N GLN A 46 35.84 10.77 37.91
CA GLN A 46 35.70 9.63 37.01
C GLN A 46 34.39 8.88 37.26
N ALA A 47 34.04 8.59 38.51
CA ALA A 47 32.77 7.95 38.85
C ALA A 47 31.55 8.82 38.47
N SER A 48 31.66 10.14 38.59
CA SER A 48 30.62 11.07 38.14
C SER A 48 30.48 11.10 36.61
N ARG A 49 31.60 10.97 35.87
CA ARG A 49 31.58 10.86 34.41
C ARG A 49 30.99 9.54 33.96
N ASP A 50 31.39 8.43 34.57
CA ASP A 50 30.89 7.10 34.27
C ASP A 50 29.37 6.99 34.59
N TYR A 51 28.90 7.65 35.66
CA TYR A 51 27.47 7.76 35.96
C TYR A 51 26.71 8.61 34.93
N ALA A 52 27.29 9.73 34.50
CA ALA A 52 26.69 10.58 33.48
C ALA A 52 26.60 9.88 32.11
N ASP A 53 27.67 9.18 31.72
CA ASP A 53 27.74 8.38 30.49
C ASP A 53 26.75 7.21 30.52
N GLY A 54 26.71 6.45 31.62
CA GLY A 54 25.71 5.39 31.82
C GLY A 54 24.26 5.91 31.81
N MET A 55 24.04 7.13 32.30
CA MET A 55 22.73 7.76 32.24
C MET A 55 22.36 8.23 30.82
N GLU A 56 23.33 8.72 30.05
CA GLU A 56 23.16 9.05 28.63
C GLU A 56 22.80 7.82 27.79
N GLU A 57 23.45 6.68 28.02
CA GLU A 57 23.12 5.41 27.37
C GLU A 57 21.68 4.96 27.68
N ILE A 58 21.24 5.09 28.94
CA ILE A 58 19.87 4.76 29.35
C ILE A 58 18.87 5.68 28.65
N PHE A 59 19.12 7.00 28.61
CA PHE A 59 18.24 7.95 27.92
C PHE A 59 18.22 7.73 26.41
N GLY A 60 19.36 7.39 25.81
CA GLY A 60 19.45 6.97 24.42
C GLY A 60 18.58 5.75 24.13
N SER A 61 18.69 4.71 24.96
CA SER A 61 17.89 3.48 24.85
C SER A 61 16.38 3.75 25.01
N LEU A 62 15.99 4.55 26.01
CA LEU A 62 14.60 4.93 26.22
C LEU A 62 14.04 5.74 25.05
N ASN A 63 14.84 6.62 24.45
CA ASN A 63 14.44 7.39 23.29
C ASN A 63 14.28 6.50 22.04
N SER A 64 15.14 5.48 21.86
CA SER A 64 14.99 4.47 20.80
C SER A 64 13.68 3.71 20.95
N LEU A 65 13.41 3.14 22.14
CA LEU A 65 12.17 2.42 22.41
C LEU A 65 10.92 3.29 22.21
N LYS A 66 10.99 4.57 22.60
CA LYS A 66 9.90 5.52 22.36
C LYS A 66 9.67 5.72 20.85
N GLN A 67 10.73 5.88 20.06
CA GLN A 67 10.61 6.03 18.61
C GLN A 67 10.07 4.77 17.94
N GLU A 68 10.48 3.59 18.40
CA GLU A 68 9.96 2.31 17.91
C GLU A 68 8.46 2.15 18.20
N ILE A 69 8.03 2.47 19.43
CA ILE A 69 6.61 2.43 19.81
C ILE A 69 5.78 3.42 18.99
N GLU A 70 6.29 4.65 18.79
CA GLU A 70 5.61 5.63 17.94
C GLU A 70 5.56 5.16 16.48
N GLY A 71 6.61 4.49 15.99
CA GLY A 71 6.66 3.88 14.66
C GLY A 71 5.60 2.80 14.48
N LEU A 72 5.39 1.94 15.48
CA LEU A 72 4.33 0.92 15.48
C LEU A 72 2.92 1.54 15.52
N ARG A 73 2.77 2.66 16.24
CA ARG A 73 1.49 3.34 16.42
C ARG A 73 1.09 4.18 15.21
N ARG A 74 2.07 4.80 14.55
CA ARG A 74 1.92 5.73 13.42
C ARG A 74 2.96 5.38 12.35
N PRO A 75 2.72 4.34 11.56
CA PRO A 75 3.65 3.94 10.51
C PRO A 75 3.87 5.07 9.49
N MET A 76 5.11 5.20 9.02
CA MET A 76 5.53 6.30 8.15
C MET A 76 5.31 6.01 6.65
N GLY A 77 4.87 4.79 6.29
CA GLY A 77 4.71 4.38 4.90
C GLY A 77 6.05 4.12 4.20
N THR A 78 7.08 3.73 4.95
CA THR A 78 8.39 3.34 4.43
C THR A 78 8.50 1.82 4.37
N ARG A 79 9.50 1.28 3.66
CA ARG A 79 9.68 -0.17 3.55
C ARG A 79 9.84 -0.87 4.90
N ASP A 80 10.56 -0.24 5.82
CA ASP A 80 10.80 -0.78 7.17
C ASP A 80 9.63 -0.52 8.13
N ASN A 81 8.76 0.44 7.79
CA ASN A 81 7.60 0.81 8.58
C ASN A 81 6.38 1.12 7.69
N PRO A 82 5.82 0.09 7.00
CA PRO A 82 4.73 0.28 6.05
C PRO A 82 3.43 0.61 6.77
N ALA A 83 2.60 1.43 6.14
CA ALA A 83 1.26 1.72 6.65
C ALA A 83 0.28 0.60 6.27
N ARG A 84 -0.88 0.49 6.91
CA ARG A 84 -1.86 -0.54 6.54
C ARG A 84 -2.53 -0.24 5.19
N THR A 85 -2.94 1.01 4.97
CA THR A 85 -3.48 1.54 3.71
C THR A 85 -3.01 2.99 3.53
N CYS A 86 -3.17 3.55 2.33
CA CYS A 86 -2.94 4.98 2.11
C CYS A 86 -3.87 5.86 2.95
N GLN A 87 -5.11 5.43 3.19
CA GLN A 87 -6.05 6.16 4.04
C GLN A 87 -5.59 6.17 5.51
N ASP A 88 -5.14 5.03 6.04
CA ASP A 88 -4.57 4.96 7.40
C ASP A 88 -3.32 5.86 7.54
N LEU A 89 -2.48 5.90 6.50
CA LEU A 89 -1.30 6.77 6.43
C LEU A 89 -1.70 8.24 6.45
N GLN A 90 -2.71 8.63 5.67
CA GLN A 90 -3.21 10.00 5.63
C GLN A 90 -3.79 10.44 6.98
N LEU A 91 -4.57 9.58 7.64
CA LEU A 91 -5.15 9.87 8.96
C LEU A 91 -4.06 10.06 10.02
N SER A 92 -2.98 9.29 9.93
CA SER A 92 -1.83 9.40 10.84
C SER A 92 -0.95 10.61 10.54
N HIS A 93 -0.81 10.96 9.25
CA HIS A 93 0.08 12.00 8.76
C HIS A 93 -0.58 12.89 7.68
N PRO A 94 -1.49 13.82 8.05
CA PRO A 94 -2.29 14.60 7.09
C PRO A 94 -1.49 15.55 6.18
N GLY A 95 -0.23 15.82 6.51
CA GLY A 95 0.65 16.72 5.75
C GLY A 95 1.50 16.02 4.68
N LEU A 96 1.38 14.70 4.52
CA LEU A 96 2.11 13.98 3.49
C LEU A 96 1.58 14.34 2.08
N PRO A 97 2.48 14.49 1.08
CA PRO A 97 2.08 14.73 -0.30
C PRO A 97 1.68 13.43 -1.01
N ASP A 98 0.87 13.54 -2.07
CA ASP A 98 0.60 12.43 -2.98
C ASP A 98 1.92 11.85 -3.49
N GLY A 99 1.99 10.52 -3.63
CA GLY A 99 3.23 9.87 -4.04
C GLY A 99 3.29 8.39 -3.73
N GLU A 100 4.48 7.83 -3.83
CA GLU A 100 4.74 6.41 -3.65
C GLU A 100 5.07 6.07 -2.19
N TYR A 101 4.31 5.15 -1.60
CA TYR A 101 4.49 4.72 -0.21
C TYR A 101 4.41 3.20 -0.10
N TRP A 102 4.96 2.65 0.97
CA TRP A 102 4.86 1.22 1.30
C TRP A 102 3.65 0.96 2.17
N ILE A 103 2.86 -0.05 1.79
CA ILE A 103 1.72 -0.52 2.57
C ILE A 103 1.77 -2.02 2.82
N ASP A 104 1.12 -2.43 3.92
CA ASP A 104 0.98 -3.82 4.36
C ASP A 104 -0.46 -4.11 4.86
N PRO A 105 -1.43 -4.27 3.93
CA PRO A 105 -2.84 -4.54 4.25
C PRO A 105 -3.10 -5.80 5.09
N ASN A 106 -2.38 -6.90 4.82
CA ASN A 106 -2.54 -8.16 5.56
C ASN A 106 -1.84 -8.15 6.93
N GLN A 107 -0.95 -7.18 7.16
CA GLN A 107 -0.14 -7.05 8.37
C GLN A 107 0.74 -8.28 8.64
N GLY A 108 1.28 -8.35 9.85
CA GLY A 108 2.12 -9.46 10.28
C GLY A 108 3.57 -9.22 9.87
N CYS A 109 4.05 -9.97 8.87
CA CYS A 109 5.44 -9.88 8.45
C CYS A 109 5.60 -8.84 7.35
N ALA A 110 6.06 -7.64 7.67
CA ALA A 110 6.24 -6.52 6.73
C ALA A 110 7.15 -6.79 5.49
N ARG A 111 7.76 -7.98 5.37
CA ARG A 111 8.56 -8.38 4.21
C ARG A 111 7.75 -8.58 2.93
N ASP A 112 6.45 -8.83 3.03
CA ASP A 112 5.53 -8.91 1.89
C ASP A 112 4.71 -7.63 1.69
N SER A 113 5.10 -6.54 2.37
CA SER A 113 4.63 -5.20 2.04
C SER A 113 5.02 -4.83 0.61
N PHE A 114 4.27 -3.91 0.02
CA PHE A 114 4.44 -3.53 -1.37
C PHE A 114 4.24 -2.02 -1.55
N LYS A 115 4.84 -1.50 -2.62
CA LYS A 115 4.85 -0.06 -2.90
C LYS A 115 3.68 0.33 -3.80
N VAL A 116 2.97 1.38 -3.44
CA VAL A 116 1.76 1.85 -4.12
C VAL A 116 1.76 3.36 -4.25
N TYR A 117 0.96 3.87 -5.19
CA TYR A 117 0.68 5.29 -5.25
C TYR A 117 -0.46 5.65 -4.30
N CYS A 118 -0.17 6.47 -3.30
CA CYS A 118 -1.17 7.08 -2.44
C CYS A 118 -1.60 8.43 -2.98
N ASN A 119 -2.90 8.56 -3.22
CA ASN A 119 -3.53 9.82 -3.61
C ASN A 119 -4.28 10.42 -2.41
N PHE A 120 -3.57 11.22 -1.61
CA PHE A 120 -4.11 11.91 -0.45
C PHE A 120 -5.04 13.06 -0.85
N THR A 121 -4.83 13.71 -2.00
CA THR A 121 -5.79 14.70 -2.52
C THR A 121 -7.14 14.08 -2.91
N ALA A 122 -7.18 12.77 -3.18
CA ALA A 122 -8.39 11.99 -3.41
C ALA A 122 -8.89 11.22 -2.16
N GLY A 123 -8.58 11.69 -0.95
CA GLY A 123 -9.08 11.10 0.30
C GLY A 123 -8.31 9.86 0.78
N GLY A 124 -7.10 9.65 0.26
CA GLY A 124 -6.23 8.55 0.68
C GLY A 124 -6.41 7.28 -0.16
N GLU A 125 -6.79 7.44 -1.44
CA GLU A 125 -6.90 6.32 -2.37
C GLU A 125 -5.56 5.57 -2.48
N THR A 126 -5.64 4.25 -2.40
CA THR A 126 -4.54 3.33 -2.67
C THR A 126 -4.63 2.87 -4.12
N CYS A 127 -3.73 3.34 -4.97
CA CYS A 127 -3.73 3.02 -6.39
C CYS A 127 -2.64 2.02 -6.78
N VAL A 128 -3.04 1.00 -7.54
CA VAL A 128 -2.19 -0.06 -8.07
C VAL A 128 -2.26 -0.06 -9.59
N PHE A 129 -1.11 -0.12 -10.25
CA PHE A 129 -1.01 0.01 -11.69
C PHE A 129 -1.00 -1.35 -12.40
N PRO A 130 -1.53 -1.42 -13.64
CA PRO A 130 -1.36 -2.59 -14.46
C PRO A 130 0.12 -2.80 -14.85
N SER A 131 0.50 -4.04 -15.10
CA SER A 131 1.82 -4.40 -15.59
C SER A 131 2.11 -3.71 -16.94
N LYS A 132 3.37 -3.36 -17.18
CA LYS A 132 3.79 -2.56 -18.36
C LYS A 132 3.45 -3.20 -19.70
N ASP A 133 3.39 -4.52 -19.78
CA ASP A 133 3.07 -5.30 -20.97
C ASP A 133 1.59 -5.23 -21.38
N VAL A 134 0.69 -4.94 -20.42
CA VAL A 134 -0.76 -4.82 -20.65
C VAL A 134 -1.30 -3.41 -20.46
N GLN A 135 -0.48 -2.50 -19.93
CA GLN A 135 -0.88 -1.11 -19.65
C GLN A 135 -1.34 -0.38 -20.91
N GLU A 136 -0.67 -0.58 -22.05
CA GLU A 136 -1.00 0.07 -23.33
C GLU A 136 -0.93 -0.95 -24.48
N VAL A 137 -2.05 -1.11 -25.18
CA VAL A 137 -2.15 -1.90 -26.40
C VAL A 137 -2.36 -0.96 -27.58
N LYS A 138 -1.37 -0.93 -28.48
CA LYS A 138 -1.36 -0.04 -29.64
C LYS A 138 -2.50 -0.33 -30.60
N MET A 139 -2.95 0.73 -31.27
CA MET A 139 -4.03 0.63 -32.25
C MET A 139 -3.66 -0.29 -33.42
N SER A 140 -4.46 -1.33 -33.64
CA SER A 140 -4.28 -2.33 -34.69
C SER A 140 -5.63 -2.69 -35.34
N ALA A 141 -5.58 -3.26 -36.54
CA ALA A 141 -6.77 -3.72 -37.26
C ALA A 141 -7.27 -5.10 -36.77
N TRP A 142 -6.40 -5.87 -36.09
CA TRP A 142 -6.74 -7.21 -35.57
C TRP A 142 -7.34 -8.14 -36.64
N GLU A 143 -6.77 -8.13 -37.85
CA GLU A 143 -7.34 -8.78 -39.06
C GLU A 143 -7.54 -10.30 -38.94
N LYS A 144 -6.80 -10.97 -38.04
CA LYS A 144 -6.88 -12.41 -37.79
C LYS A 144 -7.81 -12.78 -36.64
N GLU A 145 -8.31 -11.78 -35.91
CA GLU A 145 -9.12 -11.97 -34.72
C GLU A 145 -10.61 -11.81 -35.03
N VAL A 146 -11.45 -12.39 -34.18
CA VAL A 146 -12.90 -12.35 -34.35
C VAL A 146 -13.59 -11.65 -33.17
N PRO A 147 -14.64 -10.86 -33.42
CA PRO A 147 -15.44 -10.24 -32.37
C PRO A 147 -15.99 -11.23 -31.37
N GLN A 148 -16.39 -10.71 -30.20
CA GLN A 148 -16.98 -11.49 -29.10
C GLN A 148 -16.04 -12.51 -28.44
N ARG A 149 -14.73 -12.40 -28.67
CA ARG A 149 -13.71 -13.10 -27.88
C ARG A 149 -13.04 -12.16 -26.90
N TRP A 150 -12.54 -12.72 -25.80
CA TRP A 150 -11.74 -11.99 -24.83
C TRP A 150 -10.38 -11.65 -25.43
N PHE A 151 -9.81 -10.50 -25.08
CA PHE A 151 -8.49 -10.07 -25.55
C PHE A 151 -7.42 -11.11 -25.20
N SER A 152 -7.49 -11.75 -24.03
CA SER A 152 -6.57 -12.84 -23.67
C SER A 152 -6.59 -14.05 -24.61
N GLN A 153 -7.62 -14.17 -25.46
CA GLN A 153 -7.75 -15.26 -26.44
C GLN A 153 -7.20 -14.86 -27.81
N PHE A 154 -6.74 -13.63 -27.99
CA PHE A 154 -6.20 -13.13 -29.25
C PHE A 154 -4.74 -13.57 -29.41
N GLN A 155 -4.23 -13.58 -30.64
CA GLN A 155 -2.82 -13.80 -30.88
C GLN A 155 -1.98 -12.67 -30.24
N GLY A 156 -1.21 -13.01 -29.21
CA GLY A 156 -0.40 -12.05 -28.47
C GLY A 156 -1.18 -11.21 -27.45
N GLY A 157 -2.46 -11.53 -27.22
CA GLY A 157 -3.23 -10.96 -26.12
C GLY A 157 -3.01 -11.74 -24.82
N SER A 158 -3.29 -11.07 -23.69
CA SER A 158 -3.14 -11.63 -22.35
C SER A 158 -4.19 -11.05 -21.41
N ARG A 159 -4.42 -11.71 -20.27
CA ARG A 159 -5.22 -11.12 -19.19
C ARG A 159 -4.45 -9.96 -18.58
N PHE A 160 -5.17 -8.95 -18.10
CA PHE A 160 -4.58 -7.83 -17.37
C PHE A 160 -4.00 -8.34 -16.05
N SER A 161 -2.78 -7.92 -15.78
CA SER A 161 -2.07 -8.17 -14.53
C SER A 161 -1.67 -6.83 -13.91
N TYR A 162 -1.42 -6.83 -12.61
CA TYR A 162 -1.14 -5.63 -11.84
C TYR A 162 0.14 -5.82 -11.05
N THR A 163 0.92 -4.76 -10.96
CA THR A 163 2.19 -4.74 -10.23
C THR A 163 2.20 -3.60 -9.22
N ASP A 164 3.00 -3.79 -8.18
CA ASP A 164 3.38 -2.69 -7.32
C ASP A 164 4.23 -1.67 -8.10
N SER A 165 4.58 -0.57 -7.45
CA SER A 165 5.35 0.51 -8.07
C SER A 165 6.82 0.15 -8.36
N GLU A 166 7.30 -0.99 -7.87
CA GLU A 166 8.60 -1.59 -8.20
C GLU A 166 8.49 -2.66 -9.31
N SER A 167 7.32 -2.74 -9.98
CA SER A 167 7.02 -3.72 -11.04
C SER A 167 7.02 -5.18 -10.56
N GLN A 168 6.75 -5.42 -9.28
CA GLN A 168 6.58 -6.76 -8.73
C GLN A 168 5.09 -7.16 -8.75
N PRO A 169 4.75 -8.41 -9.12
CA PRO A 169 3.37 -8.88 -9.08
C PRO A 169 2.77 -8.79 -7.68
N LEU A 170 1.53 -8.29 -7.55
CA LEU A 170 0.89 -8.22 -6.24
C LEU A 170 0.51 -9.60 -5.71
N GLY A 171 0.73 -9.81 -4.42
CA GLY A 171 0.21 -10.96 -3.71
C GLY A 171 -1.31 -10.98 -3.66
N VAL A 172 -1.92 -12.12 -3.96
CA VAL A 172 -3.38 -12.31 -3.93
C VAL A 172 -3.96 -12.02 -2.53
N VAL A 173 -3.21 -12.40 -1.48
CA VAL A 173 -3.59 -12.13 -0.08
C VAL A 173 -3.61 -10.62 0.17
N GLN A 174 -2.57 -9.90 -0.24
CA GLN A 174 -2.50 -8.44 -0.09
C GLN A 174 -3.66 -7.72 -0.77
N LEU A 175 -3.96 -8.08 -2.02
CA LEU A 175 -5.10 -7.51 -2.74
C LEU A 175 -6.45 -7.85 -2.09
N THR A 176 -6.58 -9.04 -1.49
CA THR A 176 -7.78 -9.44 -0.76
C THR A 176 -7.99 -8.57 0.48
N PHE A 177 -6.93 -8.34 1.27
CA PHE A 177 -7.01 -7.46 2.42
C PHE A 177 -7.25 -6.01 2.02
N LEU A 178 -6.62 -5.53 0.94
CA LEU A 178 -6.88 -4.18 0.43
C LEU A 178 -8.37 -3.99 0.07
N ARG A 179 -9.00 -4.97 -0.57
CA ARG A 179 -10.46 -4.97 -0.80
C ARG A 179 -11.23 -4.95 0.52
N LEU A 180 -10.89 -5.80 1.50
CA LEU A 180 -11.60 -5.84 2.78
C LEU A 180 -11.52 -4.54 3.58
N LEU A 181 -10.47 -3.74 3.36
CA LEU A 181 -10.20 -2.49 4.06
C LEU A 181 -10.71 -1.25 3.32
N SER A 182 -11.41 -1.44 2.21
CA SER A 182 -11.93 -0.35 1.39
C SER A 182 -13.46 -0.36 1.42
N VAL A 183 -14.07 0.76 1.05
CA VAL A 183 -15.52 0.92 0.88
C VAL A 183 -15.92 1.05 -0.59
N SER A 184 -14.99 1.46 -1.44
CA SER A 184 -15.20 1.57 -2.88
C SER A 184 -13.91 1.35 -3.66
N ALA A 185 -14.06 0.95 -4.93
CA ALA A 185 -12.95 0.88 -5.87
C ALA A 185 -13.33 1.56 -7.17
N ARG A 186 -12.34 2.21 -7.81
CA ARG A 186 -12.49 2.79 -9.13
C ARG A 186 -11.37 2.36 -10.06
N GLN A 187 -11.69 2.21 -11.33
CA GLN A 187 -10.71 1.97 -12.38
C GLN A 187 -11.17 2.61 -13.69
N ASN A 188 -10.24 3.27 -14.38
CA ASN A 188 -10.48 3.83 -15.70
C ASN A 188 -9.95 2.90 -16.79
N PHE A 189 -10.63 2.91 -17.94
CA PHE A 189 -10.23 2.21 -19.14
C PHE A 189 -10.41 3.13 -20.35
N THR A 190 -9.35 3.34 -21.11
CA THR A 190 -9.39 4.19 -22.31
C THR A 190 -9.36 3.29 -23.53
N TYR A 191 -10.38 3.42 -24.39
CA TYR A 191 -10.44 2.72 -25.66
C TYR A 191 -10.15 3.68 -26.81
N HIS A 192 -9.13 3.37 -27.59
CA HIS A 192 -8.75 4.10 -28.79
C HIS A 192 -9.39 3.45 -30.00
N CYS A 193 -10.21 4.19 -30.73
CA CYS A 193 -11.02 3.65 -31.82
C CYS A 193 -10.71 4.32 -33.15
N HIS A 194 -10.76 3.54 -34.23
CA HIS A 194 -10.94 4.05 -35.59
C HIS A 194 -12.10 3.31 -36.27
N ARG A 195 -13.17 4.05 -36.60
CA ARG A 195 -14.42 3.47 -37.16
C ARG A 195 -14.99 2.31 -36.33
N SER A 196 -14.87 2.39 -35.01
CA SER A 196 -15.34 1.37 -34.06
C SER A 196 -16.08 2.05 -32.91
N VAL A 197 -17.18 1.45 -32.44
CA VAL A 197 -17.98 1.90 -31.29
C VAL A 197 -17.47 1.25 -30.00
N ALA A 198 -17.34 2.05 -28.94
CA ALA A 198 -16.88 1.59 -27.64
C ALA A 198 -17.99 1.52 -26.58
N TRP A 199 -19.00 2.40 -26.66
CA TRP A 199 -20.04 2.47 -25.64
C TRP A 199 -21.42 2.69 -26.25
N HIS A 200 -21.83 3.94 -26.48
CA HIS A 200 -23.09 4.23 -27.14
C HIS A 200 -22.91 4.23 -28.67
N SER A 201 -23.82 3.60 -29.41
CA SER A 201 -23.86 3.74 -30.87
C SER A 201 -24.84 4.83 -31.29
N ALA A 202 -24.34 5.92 -31.88
CA ALA A 202 -25.19 7.00 -32.39
C ALA A 202 -26.07 6.57 -33.58
N ALA A 203 -25.68 5.53 -34.31
CA ALA A 203 -26.41 5.05 -35.47
C ALA A 203 -27.65 4.21 -35.09
N SER A 204 -27.53 3.35 -34.07
CA SER A 204 -28.65 2.51 -33.59
C SER A 204 -29.38 3.10 -32.38
N GLY A 205 -28.78 4.05 -31.67
CA GLY A 205 -29.35 4.60 -30.44
C GLY A 205 -29.27 3.63 -29.25
N ASP A 206 -28.40 2.62 -29.29
CA ASP A 206 -28.29 1.58 -28.26
C ASP A 206 -26.84 1.37 -27.76
N HIS A 207 -26.66 0.39 -26.87
CA HIS A 207 -25.37 -0.03 -26.30
C HIS A 207 -25.01 -1.49 -26.66
N ARG A 208 -25.62 -2.05 -27.71
CA ARG A 208 -25.39 -3.47 -28.08
C ARG A 208 -23.95 -3.76 -28.50
N ARG A 209 -23.25 -2.72 -28.96
CA ARG A 209 -21.84 -2.74 -29.38
C ARG A 209 -20.88 -2.24 -28.30
N ALA A 210 -21.37 -1.96 -27.09
CA ALA A 210 -20.54 -1.51 -25.99
C ALA A 210 -19.49 -2.55 -25.61
N LEU A 211 -18.32 -2.08 -25.16
CA LEU A 211 -17.27 -2.91 -24.58
C LEU A 211 -17.81 -3.68 -23.37
N ARG A 212 -17.22 -4.85 -23.14
CA ARG A 212 -17.47 -5.65 -21.94
C ARG A 212 -16.16 -5.98 -21.28
N PHE A 213 -16.18 -6.08 -19.96
CA PHE A 213 -15.00 -6.35 -19.15
C PHE A 213 -15.17 -7.64 -18.37
N LEU A 214 -14.07 -8.33 -18.13
CA LEU A 214 -14.01 -9.41 -17.15
C LEU A 214 -13.57 -8.82 -15.82
N ALA A 215 -14.37 -9.00 -14.78
CA ALA A 215 -14.08 -8.58 -13.42
C ALA A 215 -13.15 -9.56 -12.69
N ALA A 216 -12.57 -9.13 -11.56
CA ALA A 216 -11.71 -9.97 -10.72
C ALA A 216 -12.42 -11.18 -10.09
N ASN A 217 -13.75 -11.13 -9.95
CA ASN A 217 -14.59 -12.25 -9.52
C ASN A 217 -15.09 -13.11 -10.71
N GLU A 218 -14.47 -12.97 -11.89
CA GLU A 218 -14.80 -13.65 -13.14
C GLU A 218 -16.21 -13.34 -13.70
N GLU A 219 -16.88 -12.31 -13.17
CA GLU A 219 -18.14 -11.82 -13.73
C GLU A 219 -17.91 -10.94 -14.97
N GLU A 220 -18.86 -10.97 -15.89
CA GLU A 220 -18.88 -10.05 -17.02
C GLU A 220 -19.56 -8.72 -16.65
N LEU A 221 -18.79 -7.64 -16.74
CA LEU A 221 -19.31 -6.27 -16.58
C LEU A 221 -19.60 -5.67 -17.95
N SER A 222 -20.84 -5.21 -18.13
CA SER A 222 -21.33 -4.58 -19.35
C SER A 222 -22.34 -3.48 -19.01
N TYR A 223 -22.77 -2.71 -20.01
CA TYR A 223 -23.84 -1.73 -19.84
C TYR A 223 -25.10 -2.31 -19.19
N ASP A 224 -25.49 -3.53 -19.58
CA ASP A 224 -26.72 -4.17 -19.10
C ASP A 224 -26.58 -4.81 -17.70
N THR A 225 -25.35 -5.21 -17.32
CA THR A 225 -25.10 -5.98 -16.08
C THR A 225 -24.53 -5.15 -14.94
N SER A 226 -24.01 -3.95 -15.23
CA SER A 226 -23.32 -3.13 -14.23
C SER A 226 -23.73 -1.66 -14.32
N PRO A 227 -24.49 -1.13 -13.34
CA PRO A 227 -24.82 0.30 -13.30
C PRO A 227 -23.61 1.19 -12.98
N TYR A 228 -22.49 0.58 -12.59
CA TYR A 228 -21.26 1.20 -12.12
C TYR A 228 -20.29 1.62 -13.23
N ILE A 229 -20.55 1.23 -14.47
CA ILE A 229 -19.77 1.67 -15.63
C ILE A 229 -20.38 2.97 -16.17
N LYS A 230 -19.57 4.00 -16.30
CA LYS A 230 -19.94 5.30 -16.87
C LYS A 230 -18.94 5.73 -17.93
N ALA A 231 -19.42 6.29 -19.03
CA ALA A 231 -18.56 6.95 -20.00
C ALA A 231 -18.27 8.38 -19.53
N ALA A 232 -17.01 8.65 -19.16
CA ALA A 232 -16.55 9.99 -18.89
C ALA A 232 -16.41 10.79 -20.20
N ILE A 233 -15.96 10.11 -21.26
CA ILE A 233 -15.83 10.65 -22.63
C ILE A 233 -16.28 9.55 -23.58
N ASP A 234 -17.14 9.85 -24.57
CA ASP A 234 -17.53 8.88 -25.62
C ASP A 234 -17.36 9.45 -27.03
N GLY A 235 -16.11 9.53 -27.48
CA GLY A 235 -15.77 10.01 -28.83
C GLY A 235 -16.01 8.96 -29.93
N CYS A 236 -16.12 7.68 -29.57
CA CYS A 236 -16.29 6.57 -30.50
C CYS A 236 -17.73 6.36 -30.98
N ALA A 237 -18.70 7.07 -30.41
CA ALA A 237 -20.12 6.84 -30.67
C ALA A 237 -20.55 6.98 -32.14
N ALA A 238 -19.91 7.89 -32.88
CA ALA A 238 -20.21 8.14 -34.28
C ALA A 238 -19.67 7.07 -35.24
N ARG A 239 -18.81 6.14 -34.77
CA ARG A 239 -18.13 5.11 -35.59
C ARG A 239 -17.40 5.71 -36.80
N LYS A 240 -16.77 6.88 -36.64
CA LYS A 240 -16.10 7.65 -37.70
C LYS A 240 -14.74 8.15 -37.25
N GLY A 241 -13.78 8.19 -38.18
CA GLY A 241 -12.44 8.71 -37.92
C GLY A 241 -11.76 8.02 -36.74
N SER A 242 -10.69 8.63 -36.23
CA SER A 242 -10.04 8.21 -34.98
C SER A 242 -10.56 9.03 -33.81
N SER A 243 -10.83 8.39 -32.68
CA SER A 243 -11.24 9.06 -31.43
C SER A 243 -10.92 8.16 -30.24
N GLN A 244 -11.40 8.54 -29.05
CA GLN A 244 -11.28 7.74 -27.84
C GLN A 244 -12.56 7.79 -26.99
N THR A 245 -12.79 6.72 -26.24
CA THR A 245 -13.83 6.64 -25.20
C THR A 245 -13.16 6.25 -23.88
N VAL A 246 -13.44 7.01 -22.82
CA VAL A 246 -12.93 6.76 -21.47
C VAL A 246 -14.09 6.25 -20.62
N LEU A 247 -13.97 5.02 -20.14
CA LEU A 247 -14.93 4.38 -19.25
C LEU A 247 -14.37 4.39 -17.83
N GLU A 248 -15.15 4.88 -16.86
CA GLU A 248 -14.89 4.73 -15.43
C GLU A 248 -15.78 3.61 -14.88
N VAL A 249 -15.17 2.64 -14.20
CA VAL A 249 -15.87 1.65 -13.38
C VAL A 249 -15.68 2.05 -11.93
N ARG A 250 -16.73 2.54 -11.27
CA ARG A 250 -16.71 2.91 -9.84
C ARG A 250 -17.76 2.11 -9.09
N THR A 251 -17.33 1.19 -8.24
CA THR A 251 -18.20 0.17 -7.65
C THR A 251 -17.96 0.01 -6.15
N PRO A 252 -19.00 -0.21 -5.33
CA PRO A 252 -18.87 -0.66 -3.94
C PRO A 252 -18.61 -2.18 -3.83
N ARG A 253 -18.71 -2.92 -4.94
CA ARG A 253 -18.41 -4.37 -5.01
C ARG A 253 -16.93 -4.59 -5.31
N LEU A 254 -16.14 -4.65 -4.25
CA LEU A 254 -14.67 -4.62 -4.28
C LEU A 254 -14.07 -5.90 -4.90
N GLU A 255 -14.81 -7.00 -4.86
CA GLU A 255 -14.48 -8.26 -5.53
C GLU A 255 -14.49 -8.15 -7.06
N GLN A 256 -15.13 -7.11 -7.63
CA GLN A 256 -15.19 -6.94 -9.08
C GLN A 256 -13.94 -6.30 -9.69
N LEU A 257 -13.15 -5.57 -8.90
CA LEU A 257 -11.95 -4.91 -9.36
C LEU A 257 -10.66 -5.57 -8.81
N PRO A 258 -9.55 -5.54 -9.55
CA PRO A 258 -9.39 -4.87 -10.84
C PRO A 258 -10.01 -5.60 -12.05
N LEU A 259 -10.11 -4.91 -13.19
CA LEU A 259 -10.47 -5.52 -14.47
C LEU A 259 -9.40 -6.51 -14.92
N LEU A 260 -9.81 -7.68 -15.42
CA LEU A 260 -8.92 -8.77 -15.84
C LEU A 260 -8.84 -8.96 -17.35
N ASP A 261 -9.83 -8.51 -18.11
CA ASP A 261 -9.88 -8.70 -19.56
C ASP A 261 -10.86 -7.72 -20.23
N LEU A 262 -10.77 -7.63 -21.55
CA LEU A 262 -11.62 -6.82 -22.41
C LEU A 262 -12.24 -7.69 -23.50
N ARG A 263 -13.52 -7.47 -23.79
CA ARG A 263 -14.19 -7.99 -24.98
C ARG A 263 -14.72 -6.85 -25.83
N VAL A 264 -14.19 -6.75 -27.04
CA VAL A 264 -14.58 -5.74 -28.03
C VAL A 264 -15.68 -6.31 -28.92
N MET A 265 -16.78 -5.56 -29.07
CA MET A 265 -17.95 -6.00 -29.81
C MET A 265 -18.00 -5.49 -31.25
N ASP A 266 -17.40 -4.33 -31.55
CA ASP A 266 -17.48 -3.66 -32.87
C ASP A 266 -16.12 -3.57 -33.57
N PHE A 267 -15.61 -4.70 -34.08
CA PHE A 267 -14.42 -4.73 -34.93
C PHE A 267 -14.54 -5.83 -36.01
N GLY A 268 -13.54 -5.91 -36.91
CA GLY A 268 -13.45 -6.95 -37.95
C GLY A 268 -13.93 -6.52 -39.34
N GLU A 269 -14.63 -5.39 -39.47
CA GLU A 269 -14.92 -4.79 -40.78
C GLU A 269 -13.69 -4.06 -41.34
N SER A 270 -13.65 -3.92 -42.68
CA SER A 270 -12.54 -3.27 -43.36
C SER A 270 -12.31 -1.84 -42.86
N GLY A 271 -11.07 -1.56 -42.47
CA GLY A 271 -10.64 -0.25 -41.99
C GLY A 271 -10.99 0.03 -40.53
N GLN A 272 -11.59 -0.90 -39.78
CA GLN A 272 -11.71 -0.76 -38.33
C GLN A 272 -10.36 -1.00 -37.66
N ARG A 273 -10.06 -0.21 -36.63
CA ARG A 273 -8.88 -0.42 -35.78
C ARG A 273 -9.20 -0.07 -34.34
N PHE A 274 -8.51 -0.71 -33.41
CA PHE A 274 -8.58 -0.33 -32.02
C PHE A 274 -7.30 -0.63 -31.24
N GLY A 275 -7.11 0.14 -30.18
CA GLY A 275 -6.14 -0.07 -29.11
C GLY A 275 -6.77 0.37 -27.79
N PHE A 276 -6.04 0.24 -26.69
CA PHE A 276 -6.57 0.65 -25.39
C PHE A 276 -5.46 0.89 -24.37
N GLU A 277 -5.82 1.58 -23.30
CA GLU A 277 -5.00 1.77 -22.10
C GLU A 277 -5.78 1.30 -20.87
N VAL A 278 -5.12 0.49 -20.04
CA VAL A 278 -5.66 0.08 -18.75
C VAL A 278 -5.19 1.08 -17.70
N GLY A 279 -6.12 1.71 -16.99
CA GLY A 279 -5.80 2.62 -15.90
C GLY A 279 -5.50 1.88 -14.59
N PRO A 280 -4.94 2.58 -13.59
CA PRO A 280 -4.76 2.01 -12.26
C PRO A 280 -6.12 1.69 -11.62
N VAL A 281 -6.13 0.65 -10.80
CA VAL A 281 -7.23 0.39 -9.86
C VAL A 281 -6.92 1.13 -8.56
N CYS A 282 -7.87 1.94 -8.09
CA CYS A 282 -7.74 2.72 -6.87
C CYS A 282 -8.81 2.30 -5.86
N PHE A 283 -8.38 2.08 -4.63
CA PHE A 283 -9.21 1.62 -3.51
C PHE A 283 -9.30 2.71 -2.44
N LEU A 284 -10.51 2.98 -1.95
CA LEU A 284 -10.81 3.96 -0.89
C LEU A 284 -11.74 3.36 0.15
#